data_AF-A0A958N7V3-F1
#
_entry.id   AF-A0A958N7V3-F1
#
_cell.length_a   1.000
_cell.length_b   1.000
_cell.length_c   1.000
_cell.angle_alpha   90.00
_cell.angle_beta   90.00
_cell.angle_gamma   90.00
#
_symmetry.space_group_name_H-M   'P 1'
#
loop_
_entity.id
_entity.type
_entity.pdbx_description
1 polymer ?
#
loop_
_entity_poly.entity_id
_entity_poly.type
_entity_poly.pdbx_seq_one_letter_code
_entity_poly.pdbx_strand_id
1 'polypeptide(L)' 'MKMGKAKLIGIATELTGLIVVSVILGKYLDQWSGKPGIFTVVLIISAFITWFVRLIRVLNDPQEPEDKL' A
#
# COMPACT_ATOMS: atom_id res chain seq x y z
N MET A 1 18.64 -10.04 10.27
CA MET A 1 17.34 -10.48 9.73
C MET A 1 17.43 -10.56 8.22
N LYS A 2 17.61 -11.75 7.62
CA LYS A 2 17.68 -11.89 6.15
C LYS A 2 16.26 -11.94 5.61
N MET A 3 15.75 -10.79 5.19
CA MET A 3 14.42 -10.69 4.57
C MET A 3 14.47 -11.40 3.20
N GLY A 4 13.63 -12.42 3.00
CA GLY A 4 13.58 -13.18 1.76
C GLY A 4 13.26 -12.27 0.56
N LYS A 5 13.99 -12.42 -0.56
CA LYS A 5 13.85 -11.58 -1.75
C LYS A 5 12.40 -11.53 -2.27
N ALA A 6 11.65 -12.64 -2.16
CA ALA A 6 10.23 -12.71 -2.52
C ALA A 6 9.34 -11.80 -1.65
N LYS A 7 9.61 -11.72 -0.34
CA LYS A 7 8.87 -10.87 0.60
C LYS A 7 9.08 -9.39 0.27
N LEU A 8 10.31 -9.01 -0.08
CA LEU A 8 10.65 -7.67 -0.56
C LEU A 8 9.93 -7.30 -1.86
N ILE A 9 9.91 -8.20 -2.85
CA ILE A 9 9.23 -7.98 -4.12
C ILE A 9 7.71 -7.86 -3.92
N GLY A 10 7.12 -8.69 -3.06
CA GLY A 10 5.70 -8.59 -2.69
C GLY A 10 5.36 -7.24 -2.08
N ILE A 11 6.14 -6.78 -1.11
CA ILE A 11 5.96 -5.48 -0.44
C ILE A 11 6.09 -4.32 -1.44
N ALA A 12 7.09 -4.38 -2.34
CA ALA A 12 7.29 -3.37 -3.37
C ALA A 12 6.12 -3.32 -4.37
N THR A 13 5.63 -4.48 -4.80
CA THR A 13 4.47 -4.61 -5.70
C THR A 13 3.20 -4.06 -5.06
N GLU A 14 2.98 -4.37 -3.79
CA GLU A 14 1.85 -3.80 -3.03
C GLU A 14 1.92 -2.29 -2.95
N LEU A 15 3.10 -1.72 -2.66
CA LEU A 15 3.29 -0.26 -2.60
C LEU A 15 2.99 0.40 -3.96
N THR A 16 3.51 -0.17 -5.04
CA THR A 16 3.27 0.35 -6.41
C THR A 16 1.78 0.28 -6.76
N GLY A 17 1.12 -0.85 -6.48
CA GLY A 17 -0.32 -1.00 -6.71
C GLY A 17 -1.13 0.02 -5.91
N LEU A 18 -0.76 0.26 -4.66
CA LEU A 18 -1.39 1.23 -3.79
C LEU A 18 -1.31 2.65 -4.36
N ILE A 19 -0.12 3.07 -4.80
CA ILE A 19 0.11 4.39 -5.39
C ILE A 19 -0.72 4.55 -6.68
N VAL A 20 -0.68 3.56 -7.56
CA VAL A 20 -1.41 3.59 -8.83
C VAL A 20 -2.92 3.70 -8.60
N VAL A 21 -3.47 2.87 -7.71
CA VAL A 21 -4.89 2.90 -7.37
C VAL A 21 -5.27 4.23 -6.74
N SER A 22 -4.51 4.73 -5.76
CA SER A 22 -4.80 6.02 -5.11
C SER A 22 -4.76 7.20 -6.09
N VAL A 23 -3.84 7.20 -7.07
CA VAL A 23 -3.77 8.24 -8.10
C VAL A 23 -4.95 8.17 -9.06
N ILE A 24 -5.35 6.97 -9.51
CA ILE A 24 -6.50 6.79 -10.41
C ILE A 24 -7.80 7.19 -9.70
N LEU A 25 -8.02 6.69 -8.48
CA LEU A 25 -9.21 7.00 -7.69
C LEU A 25 -9.27 8.48 -7.33
N GLY A 26 -8.14 9.07 -6.94
CA GLY A 26 -8.02 10.48 -6.62
C GLY A 26 -8.40 11.35 -7.81
N LYS A 27 -7.86 11.06 -9.01
CA LYS A 27 -8.24 11.77 -10.25
C LYS A 27 -9.72 11.64 -10.56
N TYR A 28 -10.30 10.45 -10.40
CA TYR A 28 -11.72 10.22 -10.66
C TYR A 28 -12.62 11.02 -9.69
N LEU A 29 -12.28 11.04 -8.40
CA LEU A 29 -13.01 11.80 -7.39
C LEU A 29 -12.81 13.31 -7.50
N ASP A 30 -11.64 13.76 -7.92
CA ASP A 30 -11.37 15.17 -8.21
C ASP A 30 -12.23 15.67 -9.37
N GLN A 31 -12.42 14.85 -10.42
CA GLN A 31 -13.35 15.15 -11.52
C GLN A 31 -14.81 15.20 -11.07
N TRP A 32 -15.18 14.35 -10.11
CA TRP A 32 -16.57 14.26 -9.64
C TRP A 32 -16.95 15.35 -8.64
N SER A 33 -16.01 15.76 -7.77
CA SER A 33 -16.25 16.74 -6.71
C SER A 33 -15.95 18.20 -7.09
N GLY A 34 -15.28 18.43 -8.23
CA GLY A 34 -14.90 19.76 -8.72
C GLY A 34 -13.86 20.48 -7.86
N LYS A 35 -13.29 19.81 -6.84
CA LYS A 35 -12.25 20.34 -5.95
C LYS A 35 -10.95 19.54 -6.14
N PRO A 36 -10.06 19.97 -7.04
CA PRO A 36 -8.88 19.20 -7.37
C PRO A 36 -7.91 19.11 -6.17
N GLY A 37 -7.46 17.91 -5.85
CA GLY A 37 -6.27 17.65 -5.05
C GLY A 37 -6.51 17.17 -3.62
N ILE A 38 -7.52 17.66 -2.91
CA ILE A 38 -7.70 17.31 -1.48
C ILE A 38 -8.05 15.84 -1.31
N PHE A 39 -8.97 15.32 -2.13
CA PHE A 39 -9.38 13.92 -2.05
C PHE A 39 -8.24 12.97 -2.43
N THR A 40 -7.48 13.31 -3.47
CA THR A 40 -6.29 12.57 -3.88
C THR A 40 -5.26 12.49 -2.75
N VAL A 41 -4.96 13.61 -2.08
CA VAL A 41 -4.00 13.65 -0.96
C VAL A 41 -4.48 12.80 0.22
N VAL A 42 -5.76 12.92 0.60
CA VAL A 42 -6.34 12.14 1.70
C VAL A 42 -6.29 10.64 1.42
N LEU A 43 -6.59 10.23 0.18
CA LEU A 43 -6.53 8.82 -0.23
C LEU A 43 -5.11 8.27 -0.28
N ILE A 44 -4.11 9.07 -0.69
CA ILE A 44 -2.72 8.64 -0.67
C ILE A 44 -2.25 8.46 0.78
N ILE A 45 -2.58 9.39 1.67
CA ILE A 45 -2.18 9.33 3.09
C ILE A 45 -2.83 8.12 3.78
N SER A 46 -4.15 7.91 3.61
CA SER A 46 -4.85 6.80 4.25
C SER A 46 -4.37 5.44 3.76
N ALA A 47 -4.11 5.33 2.45
CA ALA A 47 -3.54 4.14 1.86
C ALA A 47 -2.12 3.90 2.42
N PHE A 48 -1.27 4.93 2.45
CA PHE A 48 0.10 4.83 2.98
C PHE A 48 0.13 4.36 4.45
N ILE A 49 -0.73 4.92 5.31
CA ILE A 49 -0.87 4.49 6.71
C ILE A 49 -1.28 3.02 6.78
N THR A 50 -2.27 2.61 6.00
CA THR A 50 -2.75 1.21 5.96
C THR A 50 -1.65 0.25 5.55
N TRP A 51 -0.90 0.60 4.50
CA TRP A 51 0.25 -0.17 4.03
C TRP A 51 1.36 -0.23 5.09
N PHE A 52 1.65 0.89 5.75
CA PHE A 52 2.68 0.97 6.78
C PHE A 52 2.35 0.13 8.02
N VAL A 53 1.10 0.14 8.47
CA VAL A 53 0.63 -0.73 9.57
C VAL A 53 0.77 -2.20 9.19
N ARG A 54 0.40 -2.57 7.96
CA ARG A 54 0.56 -3.94 7.46
C ARG A 54 2.04 -4.33 7.37
N LEU A 55 2.91 -3.43 6.93
CA LEU A 55 4.36 -3.65 6.89
C LEU A 55 4.90 -3.91 8.30
N ILE A 56 4.54 -3.09 9.29
CA ILE A 56 4.94 -3.31 10.69
C ILE A 56 4.48 -4.68 11.18
N ARG A 57 3.23 -5.07 10.90
CA ARG A 57 2.74 -6.42 11.26
C ARG A 57 3.58 -7.51 10.59
N VAL A 58 3.84 -7.42 9.29
CA VAL A 58 4.63 -8.41 8.53
C VAL A 58 6.09 -8.49 8.98
N LEU A 59 6.64 -7.39 9.53
CA LEU A 59 7.98 -7.33 10.11
C LEU A 59 8.05 -7.80 11.56
N ASN A 60 6.99 -7.54 12.34
CA ASN A 60 6.89 -7.95 13.74
C ASN A 60 6.39 -9.39 13.90
N ASP A 61 5.84 -10.01 12.85
CA ASP A 61 5.41 -11.40 12.87
C ASP A 61 6.66 -12.32 12.85
N PRO A 62 7.06 -12.90 13.99
CA PRO A 62 8.22 -13.75 14.09
C PRO A 62 7.81 -15.16 13.66
N GLN A 63 7.78 -15.39 12.35
CA GLN A 63 7.48 -16.67 11.68
C GLN A 63 6.01 -17.13 11.72
N GLU A 64 5.40 -17.22 10.54
CA GLU A 64 4.67 -18.42 10.17
C GLU A 64 5.12 -18.87 8.77
N PRO A 65 5.19 -20.19 8.54
CA PRO A 65 6.20 -20.83 7.73
C PRO A 65 5.90 -20.78 6.24
N GLU A 66 6.98 -20.82 5.48
CA GLU A 66 7.07 -20.99 4.04
C GLU A 66 6.62 -22.42 3.63
N ASP A 67 5.46 -22.90 4.05
CA ASP A 67 4.95 -24.25 3.71
C ASP A 67 3.42 -24.35 3.85
N LYS A 68 2.66 -23.84 2.87
CA LYS A 68 1.35 -24.38 2.48
C LYS A 68 1.10 -24.11 0.99
N LEU A 69 1.80 -24.84 0.12
CA LEU A 69 1.36 -25.15 -1.24
C LEU A 69 1.91 -26.52 -1.64
#